data_AF-A0AAE0MW38-F1
#
_entry.id   AF-A0AAE0MW38-F1
#
_cell.length_a   1.000
_cell.length_b   1.000
_cell.length_c   1.000
_cell.angle_alpha   90.00
_cell.angle_beta   90.00
_cell.angle_gamma   90.00
#
_symmetry.space_group_name_H-M   'P 1'
#
loop_
_entity.id
_entity.type
_entity.pdbx_description
1 polymer ?
#
loop_
_entity_poly.entity_id
_entity_poly.type
_entity_poly.pdbx_seq_one_letter_code
_entity_poly.pdbx_strand_id
1 'polypeptide(L)'
;MSDKSNTARVQRPSLSSNMRSSSYLQEHQQYRAPNKPEGHYGIDTVVEDMNATSIATSPSPIVPPKGVARFNGIPSPEHPPTIVESGLSHELSHPNCTPAPGTRNDKLVATLYYKSTAPRISNAIPSPQQASSPAGSQSPKGRATDSEIPANMAPSSSLDTFPLEPPTAEPDPLDHLYGSYISPMCITSFLHLMSSFPLPPGASDLNSAHRCLKLDQTPDHHPLVVELTLSPGPSPDYLPLADLRKHELIYRFEREWNVDVALRADTLFRRYPRLVVFDMDSTLITQEVIDLLAATIKDPPDLAARVADITHRAMLGELEFDSAFRERVKLLTGLPGTLFNDLRPVLDVTNGVRPLLRALKRLGVKTAVLSGGFLPLTSWLAGELGLDYAHANEVVIDEATGRLTGEVKGRIVGAERKRELLIEIAGKEGIPLDQVVAVGDGANDLLMMDAAGLGVAWNAKPRVQMEASARLNGDSLLDLLYLFGFNDEEISQLIQ
;
A
#
# COMPACT_ATOMS: atom_id res chain seq x y z
N MET A 1 7.84 -23.44 -65.17
CA MET A 1 7.27 -22.11 -65.43
C MET A 1 7.23 -21.36 -64.11
N SER A 2 8.07 -20.32 -64.00
CA SER A 2 8.00 -19.15 -63.11
C SER A 2 7.38 -19.27 -61.71
N ASP A 3 8.25 -19.11 -60.71
CA ASP A 3 7.98 -18.59 -59.36
C ASP A 3 7.12 -17.32 -59.35
N LYS A 4 6.19 -17.22 -58.39
CA LYS A 4 5.90 -15.96 -57.69
C LYS A 4 5.55 -16.20 -56.22
N SER A 5 6.21 -15.40 -55.39
CA SER A 5 6.10 -15.18 -53.96
C SER A 5 4.69 -14.82 -53.47
N ASN A 6 4.35 -15.26 -52.25
CA ASN A 6 3.29 -14.63 -51.47
C ASN A 6 3.75 -14.48 -50.01
N THR A 7 4.25 -13.29 -49.68
CA THR A 7 4.59 -12.87 -48.32
C THR A 7 3.30 -12.42 -47.61
N ALA A 8 2.83 -13.22 -46.65
CA ALA A 8 1.69 -12.86 -45.81
C ALA A 8 2.10 -11.71 -44.86
N ARG A 9 1.49 -10.54 -45.05
CA ARG A 9 1.65 -9.36 -44.21
C ARG A 9 0.78 -9.53 -42.96
N VAL A 10 1.39 -9.62 -41.78
CA VAL A 10 0.69 -9.67 -40.49
C VAL A 10 -0.05 -8.33 -40.27
N GLN A 11 -1.39 -8.38 -40.25
CA GLN A 11 -2.24 -7.24 -39.93
C GLN A 11 -2.21 -6.95 -38.41
N ARG A 12 -2.18 -5.67 -38.04
CA ARG A 12 -2.39 -5.22 -36.65
C ARG A 12 -3.76 -5.69 -36.16
N PRO A 13 -3.91 -6.08 -34.88
CA PRO A 13 -5.22 -6.39 -34.32
C PRO A 13 -6.08 -5.12 -34.34
N SER A 14 -7.24 -5.21 -34.99
CA SER A 14 -8.26 -4.18 -34.98
C SER A 14 -9.48 -4.71 -34.23
N LEU A 15 -9.95 -3.96 -33.24
CA LEU A 15 -11.12 -4.33 -32.45
C LEU A 15 -12.36 -4.39 -33.34
N SER A 16 -13.03 -5.55 -33.37
CA SER A 16 -14.26 -5.76 -34.10
C SER A 16 -15.45 -5.09 -33.40
N SER A 17 -16.52 -4.81 -34.16
CA SER A 17 -17.69 -4.05 -33.73
C SER A 17 -18.50 -4.65 -32.58
N ASN A 18 -18.17 -5.87 -32.13
CA ASN A 18 -18.83 -6.54 -31.01
C ASN A 18 -18.20 -6.22 -29.64
N MET A 19 -17.17 -5.37 -29.58
CA MET A 19 -16.55 -4.90 -28.32
C MET A 19 -16.75 -3.40 -28.07
N ARG A 20 -17.82 -2.80 -28.60
CA ARG A 20 -18.17 -1.40 -28.28
C ARG A 20 -19.21 -1.37 -27.17
N SER A 21 -18.77 -1.24 -25.92
CA SER A 21 -19.63 -0.70 -24.87
C SER A 21 -19.64 0.83 -25.01
N SER A 22 -20.80 1.40 -25.35
CA SER A 22 -21.00 2.85 -25.49
C SER A 22 -20.93 3.60 -24.16
N SER A 23 -20.78 2.91 -23.02
CA SER A 23 -20.76 3.51 -21.68
C SER A 23 -19.44 4.22 -21.36
N TYR A 24 -18.32 3.75 -21.91
CA TYR A 24 -16.98 4.20 -21.50
C TYR A 24 -16.65 5.65 -21.93
N LEU A 25 -17.19 6.11 -23.06
CA LEU A 25 -16.88 7.45 -23.59
C LEU A 25 -17.73 8.57 -22.97
N GLN A 26 -18.79 8.25 -22.21
CA GLN A 26 -19.68 9.23 -21.60
C GLN A 26 -19.31 9.56 -20.16
N GLU A 27 -18.85 8.59 -19.37
CA GLU A 27 -18.49 8.78 -17.96
C GLU A 27 -17.22 9.60 -17.74
N HIS A 28 -16.27 9.56 -18.68
CA HIS A 28 -15.00 10.27 -18.56
C HIS A 28 -14.99 11.71 -19.12
N GLN A 29 -16.15 12.24 -19.56
CA GLN A 29 -16.22 13.62 -20.07
C GLN A 29 -16.00 14.68 -18.98
N GLN A 30 -16.12 14.31 -17.70
CA GLN A 30 -15.92 15.22 -16.56
C GLN A 30 -14.44 15.59 -16.33
N TYR A 31 -13.49 14.87 -16.94
CA TYR A 31 -12.05 15.08 -16.76
C TYR A 31 -11.34 15.74 -17.96
N ARG A 32 -12.09 16.17 -18.98
CA ARG A 32 -11.51 16.86 -20.14
C ARG A 32 -11.37 18.36 -19.82
N ALA A 33 -10.16 18.90 -19.96
CA ALA A 33 -9.95 20.35 -19.86
C ALA A 33 -10.88 21.11 -20.82
N PRO A 34 -11.39 22.30 -20.45
CA PRO A 34 -12.37 23.02 -21.25
C PRO A 34 -11.70 23.58 -22.51
N ASN A 35 -11.79 22.85 -23.62
CA ASN A 35 -11.53 23.43 -24.92
C ASN A 35 -12.76 24.25 -25.33
N LYS A 36 -12.56 25.57 -25.37
CA LYS A 36 -13.31 26.70 -25.98
C LYS A 36 -14.51 26.40 -26.93
N PRO A 37 -15.43 27.37 -27.07
CA PRO A 37 -16.87 27.22 -26.88
C PRO A 37 -17.58 26.56 -28.06
N GLU A 38 -18.59 25.75 -27.72
CA GLU A 38 -19.55 25.21 -28.67
C GLU A 38 -20.28 26.34 -29.41
N GLY A 39 -20.20 26.30 -30.74
CA GLY A 39 -20.95 27.19 -31.62
C GLY A 39 -22.45 26.95 -31.49
N HIS A 40 -23.20 28.02 -31.28
CA HIS A 40 -24.65 28.02 -31.30
C HIS A 40 -25.19 27.39 -32.60
N TYR A 41 -26.10 26.44 -32.45
CA TYR A 41 -26.97 26.00 -33.55
C TYR A 41 -27.97 27.12 -33.86
N GLY A 42 -27.71 27.86 -34.94
CA GLY A 42 -28.60 28.90 -35.46
C GLY A 42 -29.76 28.31 -36.26
N ILE A 43 -30.89 29.01 -36.22
CA ILE A 43 -32.15 28.69 -36.93
C ILE A 43 -31.97 28.55 -38.45
N ASP A 44 -30.90 29.11 -39.03
CA ASP A 44 -30.68 29.14 -40.48
C ASP A 44 -30.33 27.78 -41.09
N THR A 45 -29.80 26.81 -40.32
CA THR A 45 -29.45 25.48 -40.84
C THR A 45 -30.68 24.58 -41.08
N VAL A 46 -31.83 24.92 -40.49
CA VAL A 46 -33.07 24.15 -40.63
C VAL A 46 -33.82 24.52 -41.93
N VAL A 47 -33.50 25.66 -42.53
CA VAL A 47 -34.22 26.19 -43.71
C VAL A 47 -33.62 25.68 -45.03
N GLU A 48 -32.33 25.34 -45.07
CA GLU A 48 -31.66 24.86 -46.30
C GLU A 48 -32.02 23.41 -46.67
N ASP A 49 -32.29 22.54 -45.68
CA ASP A 49 -32.66 21.14 -45.92
C ASP A 49 -34.10 20.95 -46.42
N MET A 50 -34.96 21.98 -46.34
CA MET A 50 -36.33 21.92 -46.83
C MET A 50 -36.48 22.21 -48.33
N ASN A 51 -35.43 22.74 -49.00
CA ASN A 51 -35.50 23.17 -50.40
C ASN A 51 -34.91 22.17 -51.41
N ALA A 52 -34.43 21.00 -50.97
CA ALA A 52 -33.83 20.00 -51.85
C ALA A 52 -34.64 18.68 -51.88
N THR A 53 -35.87 18.70 -52.41
CA THR A 53 -36.49 17.47 -52.93
C THR A 53 -37.55 17.73 -54.01
N SER A 54 -37.11 17.73 -55.27
CA SER A 54 -37.99 17.60 -56.44
C SER A 54 -37.85 16.21 -57.07
N ILE A 55 -38.92 15.42 -56.95
CA ILE A 55 -39.46 14.35 -57.82
C ILE A 55 -38.53 13.72 -58.88
N ALA A 56 -38.23 12.42 -58.73
CA ALA A 56 -38.05 11.48 -59.84
C ALA A 56 -38.36 10.01 -59.42
N THR A 57 -38.88 9.25 -60.38
CA THR A 57 -39.65 8.00 -60.32
C THR A 57 -38.81 6.71 -60.42
N SER A 58 -39.00 5.74 -59.50
CA SER A 58 -39.04 4.25 -59.69
C SER A 58 -38.69 3.46 -58.40
N PRO A 59 -39.21 2.22 -58.18
CA PRO A 59 -39.31 1.63 -56.84
C PRO A 59 -38.19 0.63 -56.52
N SER A 60 -37.52 0.83 -55.37
CA SER A 60 -36.71 -0.18 -54.68
C SER A 60 -37.22 -0.28 -53.23
N PRO A 61 -37.28 -1.48 -52.60
CA PRO A 61 -37.91 -1.63 -51.29
C PRO A 61 -37.02 -1.03 -50.19
N ILE A 62 -37.49 0.09 -49.63
CA ILE A 62 -36.90 0.75 -48.47
C ILE A 62 -37.39 0.00 -47.21
N VAL A 63 -36.44 -0.61 -46.50
CA VAL A 63 -36.63 -1.01 -45.09
C VAL A 63 -36.92 0.25 -44.29
N PRO A 64 -37.99 0.33 -43.47
CA PRO A 64 -38.30 1.56 -42.76
C PRO A 64 -37.16 1.87 -41.78
N PRO A 65 -36.67 3.12 -41.71
CA PRO A 65 -35.78 3.51 -40.63
C PRO A 65 -36.53 3.30 -39.31
N LYS A 66 -35.90 2.63 -38.34
CA LYS A 66 -36.43 2.48 -36.98
C LYS A 66 -36.87 3.87 -36.52
N GLY A 67 -38.18 4.03 -36.31
CA GLY A 67 -38.78 5.29 -35.95
C GLY A 67 -38.07 5.86 -34.72
N VAL A 68 -37.57 7.08 -34.84
CA VAL A 68 -37.20 7.90 -33.69
C VAL A 68 -38.48 7.99 -32.84
N ALA A 69 -38.45 7.39 -31.65
CA ALA A 69 -39.57 7.44 -30.73
C ALA A 69 -39.89 8.92 -30.46
N ARG A 70 -41.09 9.35 -30.86
CA ARG A 70 -41.58 10.69 -30.51
C ARG A 70 -41.56 10.79 -28.99
N PHE A 71 -40.99 11.88 -28.49
CA PHE A 71 -41.04 12.25 -27.09
C PHE A 71 -42.51 12.39 -26.68
N ASN A 72 -43.07 11.33 -26.10
CA ASN A 72 -44.35 11.39 -25.41
C ASN A 72 -44.04 12.01 -24.05
N GLY A 73 -44.71 13.13 -23.76
CA GLY A 73 -44.42 14.00 -22.61
C GLY A 73 -44.52 13.32 -21.23
N ILE A 74 -44.66 14.18 -20.22
CA ILE A 74 -44.60 13.82 -18.78
C ILE A 74 -45.40 12.53 -18.50
N PRO A 75 -44.82 11.54 -17.81
CA PRO A 75 -45.46 10.25 -17.54
C PRO A 75 -46.86 10.42 -16.97
N SER A 76 -47.83 9.72 -17.54
CA SER A 76 -49.24 9.75 -17.12
C SER A 76 -49.77 8.33 -16.92
N PRO A 77 -50.90 8.15 -16.20
CA PRO A 77 -51.50 6.83 -16.00
C PRO A 77 -51.88 6.13 -17.32
N GLU A 78 -52.17 6.91 -18.36
CA GLU A 78 -52.53 6.41 -19.70
C GLU A 78 -51.30 6.06 -20.55
N HIS A 79 -50.12 6.59 -20.19
CA HIS A 79 -48.84 6.34 -20.86
C HIS A 79 -47.75 6.08 -19.81
N PRO A 80 -47.74 4.90 -19.17
CA PRO A 80 -46.74 4.56 -18.18
C PRO A 80 -45.34 4.56 -18.83
N PRO A 81 -44.29 4.91 -18.08
CA PRO A 81 -42.93 4.88 -18.61
C PRO A 81 -42.60 3.46 -19.04
N THR A 82 -42.13 3.31 -20.27
CA THR A 82 -41.58 2.05 -20.76
C THR A 82 -40.23 1.84 -20.07
N ILE A 83 -40.23 1.13 -18.95
CA ILE A 83 -39.00 0.73 -18.27
C ILE A 83 -38.37 -0.36 -19.12
N VAL A 84 -37.36 0.01 -19.91
CA VAL A 84 -36.49 -0.95 -20.56
C VAL A 84 -35.45 -1.34 -19.52
N GLU A 85 -35.65 -2.48 -18.85
CA GLU A 85 -34.62 -3.08 -18.01
C GLU A 85 -33.43 -3.45 -18.92
N SER A 86 -32.41 -2.61 -18.91
CA SER A 86 -31.16 -2.82 -19.65
C SER A 86 -30.31 -3.95 -19.08
N GLY A 87 -30.76 -4.60 -17.99
CA GLY A 87 -29.94 -5.51 -17.18
C GLY A 87 -28.79 -4.81 -16.45
N LEU A 88 -28.71 -3.48 -16.52
CA LEU A 88 -27.72 -2.66 -15.83
C LEU A 88 -28.40 -1.98 -14.64
N SER A 89 -28.10 -2.43 -13.43
CA SER A 89 -28.46 -1.75 -12.19
C SER A 89 -27.59 -0.49 -12.05
N HIS A 90 -28.12 0.66 -12.47
CA HIS A 90 -27.48 1.95 -12.20
C HIS A 90 -27.84 2.42 -10.78
N GLU A 91 -27.33 1.74 -9.76
CA GLU A 91 -27.40 2.28 -8.40
C GLU A 91 -26.25 3.27 -8.19
N LEU A 92 -26.58 4.56 -8.18
CA LEU A 92 -25.67 5.60 -7.69
C LEU A 92 -25.53 5.43 -6.18
N SER A 93 -24.64 4.53 -5.76
CA SER A 93 -24.35 4.32 -4.35
C SER A 93 -23.36 5.40 -3.87
N HIS A 94 -23.86 6.36 -3.09
CA HIS A 94 -23.01 7.28 -2.35
C HIS A 94 -22.38 6.51 -1.17
N PRO A 95 -21.11 6.76 -0.79
CA PRO A 95 -20.48 6.09 0.35
C PRO A 95 -21.32 6.21 1.65
N ASN A 96 -22.01 7.35 1.81
CA ASN A 96 -22.90 7.64 2.94
C ASN A 96 -24.37 7.23 2.72
N CYS A 97 -24.71 6.45 1.68
CA CYS A 97 -26.06 5.94 1.53
C CYS A 97 -26.46 5.12 2.76
N THR A 98 -27.62 5.47 3.32
CA THR A 98 -28.19 4.76 4.46
C THR A 98 -28.72 3.41 3.99
N PRO A 99 -28.29 2.29 4.57
CA PRO A 99 -28.83 0.99 4.21
C PRO A 99 -30.33 0.92 4.52
N ALA A 100 -31.05 0.05 3.83
CA ALA A 100 -32.47 -0.18 4.10
C ALA A 100 -32.68 -0.56 5.58
N PRO A 101 -33.81 -0.17 6.21
CA PRO A 101 -34.09 -0.54 7.59
C PRO A 101 -34.02 -2.07 7.80
N GLY A 102 -33.17 -2.51 8.72
CA GLY A 102 -33.00 -3.94 9.05
C GLY A 102 -31.88 -4.66 8.29
N THR A 103 -31.20 -4.02 7.33
CA THR A 103 -29.99 -4.61 6.72
C THR A 103 -28.74 -4.23 7.51
N ARG A 104 -27.82 -5.19 7.64
CA ARG A 104 -26.53 -4.99 8.30
C ARG A 104 -25.56 -4.30 7.33
N ASN A 105 -24.70 -3.41 7.84
CA ASN A 105 -23.69 -2.75 7.02
C ASN A 105 -22.55 -3.73 6.70
N ASP A 106 -22.67 -4.45 5.59
CA ASP A 106 -21.64 -5.40 5.13
C ASP A 106 -20.65 -4.74 4.16
N LYS A 107 -20.38 -3.45 4.36
CA LYS A 107 -19.45 -2.69 3.51
C LYS A 107 -18.00 -3.04 3.84
N LEU A 108 -17.20 -3.20 2.79
CA LEU A 108 -15.76 -3.39 2.89
C LEU A 108 -15.05 -2.16 2.32
N VAL A 109 -14.08 -1.63 3.05
CA VAL A 109 -13.19 -0.56 2.60
C VAL A 109 -11.86 -1.16 2.20
N ALA A 110 -11.39 -0.83 0.99
CA ALA A 110 -10.05 -1.11 0.52
C ALA A 110 -9.30 0.21 0.36
N THR A 111 -8.16 0.36 1.01
CA THR A 111 -7.26 1.51 0.79
C THR A 111 -6.05 1.03 0.03
N LEU A 112 -5.85 1.55 -1.19
CA LEU A 112 -4.72 1.26 -2.04
C LEU A 112 -3.64 2.32 -1.82
N TYR A 113 -2.41 1.89 -1.53
CA TYR A 113 -1.23 2.73 -1.39
C TYR A 113 -0.25 2.43 -2.50
N TYR A 114 0.16 3.44 -3.24
CA TYR A 114 1.24 3.27 -4.22
C TYR A 114 2.61 3.24 -3.53
N LYS A 115 3.43 2.23 -3.83
CA LYS A 115 4.67 1.93 -3.06
C LYS A 115 5.83 2.88 -3.28
N SER A 116 5.88 3.61 -4.40
CA SER A 116 7.06 4.40 -4.77
C SER A 116 6.68 5.68 -5.50
N THR A 117 7.29 6.79 -5.13
CA THR A 117 7.20 8.04 -5.91
C THR A 117 8.20 8.07 -7.08
N ALA A 118 9.10 7.10 -7.17
CA ALA A 118 10.04 6.92 -8.28
C ALA A 118 9.69 5.68 -9.12
N PRO A 119 9.66 5.78 -10.46
CA PRO A 119 9.46 4.62 -11.31
C PRO A 119 10.62 3.65 -11.11
N ARG A 120 10.33 2.36 -10.89
CA ARG A 120 11.39 1.34 -11.00
C ARG A 120 11.85 1.34 -12.44
N ILE A 121 13.04 1.89 -12.71
CA ILE A 121 13.69 1.70 -14.01
C ILE A 121 13.95 0.20 -14.11
N SER A 122 13.28 -0.45 -15.06
CA SER A 122 13.57 -1.84 -15.40
C SER A 122 15.07 -1.96 -15.63
N ASN A 123 15.75 -2.88 -14.95
CA ASN A 123 17.03 -3.40 -15.40
C ASN A 123 16.78 -4.29 -16.64
N ALA A 124 16.23 -3.69 -17.69
CA ALA A 124 16.14 -4.31 -18.99
C ALA A 124 17.55 -4.24 -19.60
N ILE A 125 18.22 -5.38 -19.62
CA ILE A 125 19.40 -5.63 -20.44
C ILE A 125 19.08 -5.10 -21.86
N PRO A 126 19.86 -4.17 -22.44
CA PRO A 126 19.61 -3.74 -23.79
C PRO A 126 19.89 -4.91 -24.74
N SER A 127 18.85 -5.37 -25.43
CA SER A 127 18.98 -6.33 -26.55
C SER A 127 19.97 -5.78 -27.59
N PRO A 128 20.96 -6.57 -28.08
CA PRO A 128 21.93 -6.06 -29.02
C PRO A 128 21.27 -5.75 -30.37
N GLN A 129 21.30 -4.49 -30.78
CA GLN A 129 20.97 -4.10 -32.14
C GLN A 129 21.97 -4.70 -33.13
N GLN A 130 21.43 -5.14 -34.26
CA GLN A 130 22.11 -5.71 -35.42
C GLN A 130 23.32 -4.86 -35.86
N ALA A 131 24.51 -5.44 -35.81
CA ALA A 131 25.69 -4.91 -36.47
C ALA A 131 26.05 -5.78 -37.67
N SER A 132 26.00 -5.15 -38.85
CA SER A 132 26.47 -5.64 -40.14
C SER A 132 27.99 -5.82 -40.18
N SER A 133 28.46 -6.94 -40.73
CA SER A 133 29.87 -7.25 -41.03
C SER A 133 30.35 -6.61 -42.36
N PRO A 134 31.64 -6.76 -42.79
CA PRO A 134 32.86 -6.14 -42.25
C PRO A 134 33.78 -5.55 -43.36
N ALA A 135 34.83 -4.77 -43.01
CA ALA A 135 36.11 -4.72 -43.75
C ALA A 135 37.18 -3.81 -43.07
N GLY A 136 38.43 -4.33 -42.95
CA GLY A 136 39.62 -3.55 -43.30
C GLY A 136 40.52 -2.93 -42.20
N SER A 137 41.35 -3.76 -41.57
CA SER A 137 42.80 -3.59 -41.31
C SER A 137 43.42 -2.23 -40.87
N GLN A 138 44.10 -2.22 -39.70
CA GLN A 138 45.56 -2.04 -39.49
C GLN A 138 45.89 -1.47 -38.08
N SER A 139 46.76 -2.16 -37.35
CA SER A 139 47.32 -1.88 -36.01
C SER A 139 48.49 -0.86 -36.05
N PRO A 140 49.26 -0.56 -34.96
CA PRO A 140 49.06 -0.73 -33.50
C PRO A 140 49.50 0.49 -32.63
N LYS A 141 49.18 0.50 -31.33
CA LYS A 141 50.04 0.88 -30.16
C LYS A 141 49.20 1.05 -28.88
N GLY A 142 49.63 0.45 -27.78
CA GLY A 142 49.23 0.87 -26.42
C GLY A 142 48.74 -0.24 -25.50
N ARG A 143 49.66 -0.68 -24.63
CA ARG A 143 49.59 -1.60 -23.49
C ARG A 143 48.43 -1.30 -22.49
N ALA A 144 47.58 -2.29 -22.19
CA ALA A 144 47.09 -2.61 -20.84
C ALA A 144 46.18 -3.85 -20.91
N THR A 145 46.53 -4.85 -20.11
CA THR A 145 45.69 -5.98 -19.72
C THR A 145 44.67 -5.49 -18.70
N ASP A 146 43.38 -5.80 -18.88
CA ASP A 146 42.52 -6.27 -17.80
C ASP A 146 41.20 -6.79 -18.35
N SER A 147 40.91 -8.02 -17.95
CA SER A 147 39.67 -8.76 -18.15
C SER A 147 38.66 -8.35 -17.06
N GLU A 148 37.71 -7.50 -17.39
CA GLU A 148 36.58 -7.19 -16.51
C GLU A 148 35.46 -8.22 -16.68
N ILE A 149 35.60 -9.34 -15.97
CA ILE A 149 34.49 -10.23 -15.62
C ILE A 149 33.93 -9.72 -14.28
N PRO A 150 32.61 -9.45 -14.15
CA PRO A 150 32.00 -9.08 -12.88
C PRO A 150 32.17 -10.19 -11.83
N ALA A 151 32.40 -9.81 -10.57
CA ALA A 151 32.77 -10.70 -9.45
C ALA A 151 31.75 -11.80 -9.08
N ASN A 152 30.61 -11.87 -9.77
CA ASN A 152 29.48 -12.75 -9.43
C ASN A 152 29.23 -13.83 -10.50
N MET A 153 30.11 -13.94 -11.50
CA MET A 153 30.03 -14.96 -12.56
C MET A 153 31.36 -15.72 -12.64
N ALA A 154 31.61 -16.58 -11.66
CA ALA A 154 32.51 -17.70 -11.85
C ALA A 154 31.68 -18.89 -12.35
N PRO A 155 32.01 -19.53 -13.48
CA PRO A 155 31.41 -20.81 -13.83
C PRO A 155 31.89 -21.83 -12.80
N SER A 156 31.03 -22.23 -11.86
CA SER A 156 31.34 -23.27 -10.90
C SER A 156 31.48 -24.61 -11.62
N SER A 157 32.61 -25.28 -11.41
CA SER A 157 32.93 -26.59 -12.01
C SER A 157 32.26 -27.78 -11.30
N SER A 158 31.41 -27.52 -10.30
CA SER A 158 30.67 -28.51 -9.52
C SER A 158 29.16 -28.43 -9.82
N LEU A 159 28.58 -29.57 -10.22
CA LEU A 159 27.15 -29.74 -10.49
C LEU A 159 26.27 -29.48 -9.26
N ASP A 160 26.81 -29.66 -8.04
CA ASP A 160 26.06 -29.53 -6.78
C ASP A 160 25.81 -28.07 -6.33
N THR A 161 26.46 -27.10 -6.98
CA THR A 161 26.31 -25.65 -6.70
C THR A 161 25.47 -24.92 -7.74
N PHE A 162 24.91 -25.65 -8.70
CA PHE A 162 23.97 -25.10 -9.66
C PHE A 162 22.62 -24.86 -8.96
N PRO A 163 22.07 -23.64 -8.95
CA PRO A 163 20.75 -23.40 -8.41
C PRO A 163 19.75 -24.22 -9.22
N LEU A 164 19.14 -25.21 -8.57
CA LEU A 164 18.18 -26.16 -9.17
C LEU A 164 16.88 -25.49 -9.61
N GLU A 165 16.62 -24.26 -9.14
CA GLU A 165 15.50 -23.43 -9.54
C GLU A 165 16.02 -22.10 -10.08
N PRO A 166 15.54 -21.64 -11.26
CA PRO A 166 15.82 -20.28 -11.68
C PRO A 166 15.29 -19.31 -10.60
N PRO A 167 15.99 -18.19 -10.32
CA PRO A 167 15.47 -17.21 -9.40
C PRO A 167 14.07 -16.80 -9.86
N THR A 168 13.09 -16.85 -8.95
CA THR A 168 11.73 -16.39 -9.22
C THR A 168 11.82 -14.97 -9.76
N ALA A 169 11.57 -14.77 -11.05
CA ALA A 169 11.56 -13.44 -11.64
C ALA A 169 10.52 -12.62 -10.85
N GLU A 170 10.96 -11.53 -10.22
CA GLU A 170 9.99 -10.57 -9.70
C GLU A 170 9.17 -10.07 -10.89
N PRO A 171 7.82 -10.10 -10.82
CA PRO A 171 7.01 -9.61 -11.92
C PRO A 171 7.37 -8.14 -12.14
N ASP A 172 7.71 -7.79 -13.39
CA ASP A 172 7.92 -6.40 -13.76
C ASP A 172 6.60 -5.65 -13.51
N PRO A 173 6.58 -4.67 -12.60
CA PRO A 173 5.35 -3.98 -12.29
C PRO A 173 4.85 -3.21 -13.51
N LEU A 174 3.54 -3.05 -13.61
CA LEU A 174 2.88 -2.43 -14.76
C LEU A 174 3.11 -0.91 -14.85
N ASP A 175 3.96 -0.34 -13.99
CA ASP A 175 4.42 1.05 -13.96
C ASP A 175 4.85 1.54 -15.35
N HIS A 176 5.49 0.67 -16.15
CA HIS A 176 5.96 0.99 -17.49
C HIS A 176 4.83 1.24 -18.51
N LEU A 177 3.61 0.73 -18.24
CA LEU A 177 2.44 0.91 -19.10
C LEU A 177 1.50 1.99 -18.58
N TYR A 178 1.28 2.04 -17.26
CA TYR A 178 0.24 2.87 -16.65
C TYR A 178 0.78 4.02 -15.80
N GLY A 179 2.11 4.11 -15.65
CA GLY A 179 2.77 5.13 -14.83
C GLY A 179 2.88 4.73 -13.35
N SER A 180 3.64 5.53 -12.61
CA SER A 180 3.92 5.28 -11.19
C SER A 180 2.86 5.87 -10.25
N TYR A 181 1.60 5.49 -10.44
CA TYR A 181 0.45 5.96 -9.66
C TYR A 181 -0.73 4.99 -9.75
N ILE A 182 -1.78 5.22 -8.96
CA ILE A 182 -3.00 4.41 -8.98
C ILE A 182 -3.88 4.80 -10.18
N SER A 183 -3.59 4.20 -11.33
CA SER A 183 -4.33 4.49 -12.56
C SER A 183 -5.81 4.01 -12.50
N PRO A 184 -6.70 4.56 -13.35
CA PRO A 184 -8.06 4.03 -13.49
C PRO A 184 -8.11 2.54 -13.85
N MET A 185 -7.09 2.04 -14.56
CA MET A 185 -6.96 0.62 -14.86
C MET A 185 -6.60 -0.22 -13.63
N CYS A 186 -5.77 0.30 -12.72
CA CYS A 186 -5.49 -0.33 -11.43
C CYS A 186 -6.79 -0.50 -10.62
N ILE A 187 -7.59 0.58 -10.52
CA ILE A 187 -8.90 0.56 -9.84
C ILE A 187 -9.83 -0.46 -10.48
N THR A 188 -9.95 -0.45 -11.81
CA THR A 188 -10.84 -1.37 -12.55
C THR A 188 -10.42 -2.83 -12.37
N SER A 189 -9.12 -3.10 -12.44
CA SER A 189 -8.55 -4.43 -12.20
C SER A 189 -8.84 -4.92 -10.78
N PHE A 190 -8.68 -4.05 -9.78
CA PHE A 190 -9.01 -4.36 -8.39
C PHE A 190 -10.50 -4.68 -8.21
N LEU A 191 -11.39 -3.87 -8.78
CA LEU A 191 -12.84 -4.11 -8.70
C LEU A 191 -13.24 -5.42 -9.37
N HIS A 192 -12.62 -5.75 -10.51
CA HIS A 192 -12.83 -7.04 -11.17
C HIS A 192 -12.37 -8.21 -10.31
N LEU A 193 -11.18 -8.10 -9.69
CA LEU A 193 -10.68 -9.08 -8.73
C LEU A 193 -11.68 -9.25 -7.58
N MET A 194 -12.16 -8.15 -6.99
CA MET A 194 -13.10 -8.20 -5.87
C MET A 194 -14.45 -8.81 -6.26
N SER A 195 -14.90 -8.60 -7.50
CA SER A 195 -16.12 -9.23 -8.04
C SER A 195 -16.01 -10.75 -8.24
N SER A 196 -14.80 -11.31 -8.23
CA SER A 196 -14.59 -12.75 -8.34
C SER A 196 -14.85 -13.50 -7.03
N PHE A 197 -14.88 -12.79 -5.89
CA PHE A 197 -15.17 -13.40 -4.60
C PHE A 197 -16.68 -13.59 -4.37
N PRO A 198 -17.12 -14.67 -3.70
CA PRO A 198 -18.54 -14.90 -3.42
C PRO A 198 -19.17 -13.78 -2.61
N LEU A 199 -20.31 -13.27 -3.08
CA LEU A 199 -21.12 -12.27 -2.36
C LEU A 199 -22.06 -12.95 -1.34
N PRO A 200 -22.56 -12.20 -0.33
CA PRO A 200 -23.54 -12.70 0.63
C PRO A 200 -24.84 -13.19 -0.05
N PRO A 201 -25.56 -14.15 0.55
CA PRO A 201 -26.82 -14.64 0.01
C PRO A 201 -27.83 -13.50 -0.21
N GLY A 202 -28.40 -13.41 -1.42
CA GLY A 202 -29.38 -12.38 -1.79
C GLY A 202 -28.79 -11.13 -2.43
N ALA A 203 -27.45 -11.01 -2.53
CA ALA A 203 -26.79 -9.99 -3.33
C ALA A 203 -26.46 -10.53 -4.72
N SER A 204 -26.88 -9.82 -5.77
CA SER A 204 -26.55 -10.15 -7.17
C SER A 204 -25.38 -9.34 -7.71
N ASP A 205 -25.28 -8.07 -7.30
CA ASP A 205 -24.34 -7.10 -7.86
C ASP A 205 -23.45 -6.49 -6.75
N LEU A 206 -22.19 -6.21 -7.12
CA LEU A 206 -21.23 -5.48 -6.30
C LEU A 206 -21.26 -4.00 -6.67
N ASN A 207 -21.80 -3.17 -5.78
CA ASN A 207 -21.70 -1.71 -5.92
C ASN A 207 -20.36 -1.24 -5.36
N SER A 208 -19.76 -0.25 -6.02
CA SER A 208 -18.51 0.35 -5.56
C SER A 208 -18.51 1.88 -5.67
N ALA A 209 -17.79 2.52 -4.77
CA ALA A 209 -17.46 3.93 -4.83
C ALA A 209 -15.97 4.10 -4.51
N HIS A 210 -15.31 5.09 -5.08
CA HIS A 210 -13.91 5.38 -4.76
C HIS A 210 -13.68 6.88 -4.57
N ARG A 211 -12.69 7.22 -3.75
CA ARG A 211 -12.21 8.59 -3.55
C ARG A 211 -10.70 8.61 -3.45
N CYS A 212 -10.08 9.65 -4.01
CA CYS A 212 -8.66 9.89 -3.83
C CYS A 212 -8.42 10.54 -2.46
N LEU A 213 -7.44 10.03 -1.72
CA LEU A 213 -7.05 10.57 -0.42
C LEU A 213 -5.73 11.36 -0.49
N LYS A 214 -4.81 10.94 -1.35
CA LYS A 214 -3.49 11.56 -1.53
C LYS A 214 -3.17 11.73 -3.01
N LEU A 215 -2.73 12.92 -3.38
CA LEU A 215 -2.23 13.24 -4.71
C LEU A 215 -0.71 13.44 -4.66
N ASP A 216 -0.03 13.17 -5.77
CA ASP A 216 1.35 13.59 -5.93
C ASP A 216 1.46 15.12 -6.11
N GLN A 217 2.67 15.64 -5.94
CA GLN A 217 2.96 17.07 -6.12
C GLN A 217 3.32 17.42 -7.57
N THR A 218 3.07 16.52 -8.52
CA THR A 218 3.36 16.77 -9.93
C THR A 218 2.28 17.67 -10.53
N PRO A 219 2.54 18.33 -11.68
CA PRO A 219 1.53 19.17 -12.34
C PRO A 219 0.24 18.41 -12.68
N ASP A 220 0.36 17.10 -12.93
CA ASP A 220 -0.75 16.24 -13.33
C ASP A 220 -1.54 15.67 -12.14
N HIS A 221 -1.08 15.90 -10.90
CA HIS A 221 -1.74 15.51 -9.65
C HIS A 221 -2.21 14.04 -9.67
N HIS A 222 -1.29 13.10 -9.77
CA HIS A 222 -1.64 11.69 -9.86
C HIS A 222 -2.01 11.10 -8.49
N PRO A 223 -3.03 10.21 -8.43
CA PRO A 223 -3.45 9.59 -7.18
C PRO A 223 -2.43 8.59 -6.64
N LEU A 224 -1.97 8.80 -5.42
CA LEU A 224 -1.05 7.91 -4.70
C LEU A 224 -1.74 7.04 -3.66
N VAL A 225 -2.85 7.54 -3.09
CA VAL A 225 -3.70 6.78 -2.16
C VAL A 225 -5.14 6.90 -2.57
N VAL A 226 -5.80 5.76 -2.76
CA VAL A 226 -7.21 5.68 -3.16
C VAL A 226 -7.97 4.79 -2.19
N GLU A 227 -9.08 5.28 -1.68
CA GLU A 227 -10.02 4.50 -0.88
C GLU A 227 -11.18 4.05 -1.76
N LEU A 228 -11.47 2.76 -1.74
CA LEU A 228 -12.64 2.14 -2.35
C LEU A 228 -13.58 1.62 -1.27
N THR A 229 -14.87 1.82 -1.46
CA THR A 229 -15.94 1.22 -0.67
C THR A 229 -16.68 0.22 -1.54
N LEU A 230 -16.84 -1.00 -1.04
CA LEU A 230 -17.50 -2.13 -1.70
C LEU A 230 -18.77 -2.48 -0.92
N SER A 231 -19.89 -2.60 -1.63
CA SER A 231 -21.21 -2.80 -1.03
C SER A 231 -22.05 -3.79 -1.87
N PRO A 232 -22.39 -4.98 -1.35
CA PRO A 232 -21.81 -5.59 -0.16
C PRO A 232 -20.35 -6.01 -0.41
N GLY A 233 -19.56 -6.15 0.65
CA GLY A 233 -18.26 -6.82 0.59
C GLY A 233 -18.41 -8.33 0.35
N PRO A 234 -17.30 -9.03 0.06
CA PRO A 234 -17.28 -10.50 -0.01
C PRO A 234 -17.86 -11.14 1.25
N SER A 235 -18.55 -12.27 1.08
CA SER A 235 -19.23 -12.94 2.18
C SER A 235 -18.23 -13.51 3.20
N PRO A 236 -18.32 -13.11 4.47
CA PRO A 236 -17.43 -13.60 5.53
C PRO A 236 -17.65 -15.09 5.84
N ASP A 237 -18.80 -15.67 5.46
CA ASP A 237 -19.11 -17.09 5.65
C ASP A 237 -18.24 -18.00 4.77
N TYR A 238 -17.81 -17.49 3.61
CA TYR A 238 -16.94 -18.21 2.69
C TYR A 238 -15.47 -17.86 2.90
N LEU A 239 -15.17 -16.58 3.07
CA LEU A 239 -13.81 -16.08 3.23
C LEU A 239 -13.79 -14.97 4.29
N PRO A 240 -13.40 -15.29 5.54
CA PRO A 240 -13.25 -14.30 6.60
C PRO A 240 -12.29 -13.18 6.18
N LEU A 241 -12.50 -11.97 6.70
CA LEU A 241 -11.66 -10.81 6.35
C LEU A 241 -10.16 -11.06 6.62
N ALA A 242 -9.84 -11.81 7.68
CA ALA A 242 -8.45 -12.17 8.01
C ALA A 242 -7.80 -13.01 6.90
N ASP A 243 -8.55 -13.93 6.30
CA ASP A 243 -8.06 -14.80 5.22
C ASP A 243 -8.08 -14.07 3.87
N LEU A 244 -9.08 -13.21 3.63
CA LEU A 244 -9.15 -12.37 2.44
C LEU A 244 -7.92 -11.47 2.32
N ARG A 245 -7.45 -10.89 3.43
CA ARG A 245 -6.21 -10.08 3.47
C ARG A 245 -4.96 -10.88 3.07
N LYS A 246 -4.96 -12.19 3.33
CA LYS A 246 -3.85 -13.10 3.04
C LYS A 246 -4.05 -13.86 1.72
N HIS A 247 -5.12 -13.56 0.98
CA HIS A 247 -5.49 -14.31 -0.21
C HIS A 247 -4.50 -14.07 -1.35
N GLU A 248 -4.11 -15.14 -2.05
CA GLU A 248 -3.09 -15.10 -3.09
C GLU A 248 -3.40 -14.08 -4.20
N LEU A 249 -4.68 -13.97 -4.59
CA LEU A 249 -5.11 -13.00 -5.61
C LEU A 249 -4.79 -11.55 -5.21
N ILE A 250 -4.98 -11.18 -3.95
CA ILE A 250 -4.65 -9.84 -3.45
C ILE A 250 -3.13 -9.63 -3.52
N TYR A 251 -2.34 -10.61 -3.10
CA TYR A 251 -0.89 -10.53 -3.17
C TYR A 251 -0.36 -10.41 -4.61
N ARG A 252 -0.94 -11.17 -5.56
CA ARG A 252 -0.60 -11.07 -6.98
C ARG A 252 -0.92 -9.68 -7.52
N PHE A 253 -2.10 -9.15 -7.21
CA PHE A 253 -2.51 -7.81 -7.60
C PHE A 253 -1.55 -6.74 -7.06
N GLU A 254 -1.20 -6.80 -5.78
CA GLU A 254 -0.27 -5.86 -5.14
C GLU A 254 1.12 -5.85 -5.78
N ARG A 255 1.61 -7.01 -6.25
CA ARG A 255 2.88 -7.12 -6.96
C ARG A 255 2.80 -6.59 -8.38
N GLU A 256 1.75 -6.96 -9.11
CA GLU A 256 1.54 -6.56 -10.50
C GLU A 256 1.37 -5.04 -10.63
N TRP A 257 0.63 -4.42 -9.71
CA TRP A 257 0.31 -2.99 -9.72
C TRP A 257 1.22 -2.15 -8.81
N ASN A 258 2.20 -2.77 -8.13
CA ASN A 258 3.12 -2.09 -7.21
C ASN A 258 2.40 -1.26 -6.14
N VAL A 259 1.31 -1.81 -5.60
CA VAL A 259 0.49 -1.20 -4.53
C VAL A 259 0.47 -2.06 -3.28
N ASP A 260 0.12 -1.46 -2.15
CA ASP A 260 -0.32 -2.15 -0.94
C ASP A 260 -1.83 -1.98 -0.75
N VAL A 261 -2.52 -3.07 -0.43
CA VAL A 261 -3.97 -3.11 -0.24
C VAL A 261 -4.27 -3.30 1.25
N ALA A 262 -4.91 -2.31 1.87
CA ALA A 262 -5.42 -2.42 3.23
C ALA A 262 -6.93 -2.65 3.22
N LEU A 263 -7.38 -3.87 3.58
CA LEU A 263 -8.80 -4.24 3.65
C LEU A 263 -9.34 -4.11 5.08
N ARG A 264 -10.45 -3.38 5.26
CA ARG A 264 -11.10 -3.17 6.56
C ARG A 264 -12.62 -3.19 6.43
N ALA A 265 -13.31 -3.76 7.40
CA ALA A 265 -14.75 -3.59 7.51
C ALA A 265 -15.10 -2.11 7.75
N ASP A 266 -16.16 -1.62 7.12
CA ASP A 266 -16.65 -0.25 7.28
C ASP A 266 -17.42 -0.08 8.60
N THR A 267 -16.65 -0.01 9.68
CA THR A 267 -17.18 0.18 11.04
C THR A 267 -16.97 1.61 11.52
N LEU A 268 -17.76 2.05 12.50
CA LEU A 268 -17.60 3.36 13.13
C LEU A 268 -16.16 3.55 13.68
N PHE A 269 -15.60 2.50 14.27
CA PHE A 269 -14.26 2.55 14.89
C PHE A 269 -13.12 2.64 13.87
N ARG A 270 -13.40 2.41 12.59
CA ARG A 270 -12.42 2.54 11.51
C ARG A 270 -11.78 3.94 11.47
N ARG A 271 -12.62 4.98 11.61
CA ARG A 271 -12.24 6.40 11.47
C ARG A 271 -11.86 7.08 12.79
N TYR A 272 -12.25 6.49 13.92
CA TYR A 272 -12.11 7.10 15.25
C TYR A 272 -11.28 6.20 16.19
N PRO A 273 -9.97 6.02 15.91
CA PRO A 273 -9.08 5.39 16.88
C PRO A 273 -9.01 6.24 18.14
N ARG A 274 -8.85 5.60 19.30
CA ARG A 274 -8.71 6.31 20.60
C ARG A 274 -7.37 6.04 21.27
N LEU A 275 -6.66 4.99 20.86
CA LEU A 275 -5.31 4.68 21.31
C LEU A 275 -4.49 4.21 20.10
N VAL A 276 -3.28 4.76 19.93
CA VAL A 276 -2.28 4.27 18.99
C VAL A 276 -1.02 3.89 19.76
N VAL A 277 -0.58 2.65 19.59
CA VAL A 277 0.59 2.08 20.22
C VAL A 277 1.64 1.81 19.16
N PHE A 278 2.88 2.25 19.40
CA PHE A 278 3.99 2.11 18.48
C PHE A 278 5.11 1.26 19.08
N ASP A 279 5.79 0.47 18.26
CA ASP A 279 7.17 0.08 18.56
C ASP A 279 8.11 1.29 18.42
N MET A 280 9.28 1.22 19.01
CA MET A 280 10.31 2.24 18.94
C MET A 280 11.30 1.98 17.82
N ASP A 281 12.10 0.92 17.96
CA ASP A 281 13.16 0.55 17.01
C ASP A 281 12.54 0.25 15.64
N SER A 282 13.19 0.71 14.56
CA SER A 282 12.73 0.52 13.18
C SER A 282 11.29 1.01 12.86
N THR A 283 10.63 1.70 13.80
CA THR A 283 9.25 2.20 13.69
C THR A 283 9.17 3.70 13.99
N LEU A 284 9.31 4.13 15.26
CA LEU A 284 9.36 5.57 15.61
C LEU A 284 10.72 6.20 15.30
N ILE A 285 11.77 5.39 15.33
CA ILE A 285 13.12 5.75 14.90
C ILE A 285 13.56 4.80 13.78
N THR A 286 14.52 5.24 12.96
CA THR A 286 15.00 4.44 11.82
C THR A 286 16.06 3.42 12.22
N GLN A 287 16.69 3.59 13.38
CA GLN A 287 17.76 2.74 13.88
C GLN A 287 17.25 1.65 14.82
N GLU A 288 18.04 0.57 14.92
CA GLU A 288 18.01 -0.38 16.02
C GLU A 288 18.92 0.13 17.15
N VAL A 289 18.37 0.46 18.32
CA VAL A 289 19.15 1.07 19.43
C VAL A 289 20.31 0.19 19.87
N ILE A 290 20.14 -1.13 19.85
CA ILE A 290 21.18 -2.05 20.32
C ILE A 290 22.38 -2.11 19.37
N ASP A 291 22.14 -2.01 18.08
CA ASP A 291 23.19 -1.96 17.06
C ASP A 291 23.88 -0.59 17.08
N LEU A 292 23.11 0.48 17.30
CA LEU A 292 23.65 1.83 17.47
C LEU A 292 24.56 1.92 18.73
N LEU A 293 24.15 1.30 19.84
CA LEU A 293 24.97 1.17 21.05
C LEU A 293 26.28 0.46 20.73
N ALA A 294 26.19 -0.73 20.12
CA ALA A 294 27.34 -1.53 19.72
C ALA A 294 28.32 -0.74 18.83
N ALA A 295 27.82 0.04 17.88
CA ALA A 295 28.65 0.85 16.98
C ALA A 295 29.28 2.08 17.67
N THR A 296 28.62 2.64 18.69
CA THR A 296 29.08 3.84 19.39
C THR A 296 30.15 3.53 20.44
N ILE A 297 30.05 2.36 21.07
CA ILE A 297 30.98 1.93 22.12
C ILE A 297 32.26 1.36 21.50
N LYS A 298 33.41 1.97 21.79
CA LYS A 298 34.72 1.55 21.26
C LYS A 298 35.48 0.57 22.16
N ASP A 299 35.08 0.45 23.42
CA ASP A 299 35.75 -0.39 24.42
C ASP A 299 34.69 -1.23 25.16
N PRO A 300 34.76 -2.58 25.09
CA PRO A 300 35.77 -3.36 24.38
C PRO A 300 35.55 -3.39 22.86
N PRO A 301 36.61 -3.46 22.02
CA PRO A 301 36.53 -3.30 20.57
C PRO A 301 35.76 -4.43 19.86
N ASP A 302 35.55 -5.57 20.54
CA ASP A 302 34.80 -6.72 20.07
C ASP A 302 33.31 -6.68 20.43
N LEU A 303 32.85 -5.65 21.15
CA LEU A 303 31.46 -5.56 21.63
C LEU A 303 30.44 -5.63 20.49
N ALA A 304 30.67 -4.90 19.40
CA ALA A 304 29.77 -4.91 18.26
C ALA A 304 29.64 -6.29 17.62
N ALA A 305 30.77 -6.99 17.45
CA ALA A 305 30.78 -8.35 16.90
C ALA A 305 30.04 -9.34 17.83
N ARG A 306 30.18 -9.18 19.15
CA ARG A 306 29.50 -10.03 20.14
C ARG A 306 27.98 -9.78 20.20
N VAL A 307 27.56 -8.52 20.08
CA VAL A 307 26.12 -8.19 20.00
C VAL A 307 25.53 -8.76 18.71
N ALA A 308 26.21 -8.59 17.57
CA ALA A 308 25.78 -9.13 16.29
C ALA A 308 25.64 -10.67 16.31
N ASP A 309 26.59 -11.38 16.94
CA ASP A 309 26.52 -12.84 17.11
C ASP A 309 25.28 -13.27 17.90
N ILE A 310 24.99 -12.63 19.04
CA ILE A 310 23.79 -12.96 19.83
C ILE A 310 22.52 -12.66 19.03
N THR A 311 22.47 -11.53 18.33
CA THR A 311 21.33 -11.15 17.48
C THR A 311 21.12 -12.18 16.36
N HIS A 312 22.19 -12.63 15.71
CA HIS A 312 22.14 -13.65 14.67
C HIS A 312 21.60 -14.99 15.21
N ARG A 313 22.11 -15.46 16.35
CA ARG A 313 21.62 -16.67 17.02
C ARG A 313 20.14 -16.56 17.44
N ALA A 314 19.71 -15.40 17.92
CA ALA A 314 18.31 -15.14 18.22
C ALA A 314 17.42 -15.18 16.97
N MET A 315 17.89 -14.62 15.85
CA MET A 315 17.16 -14.66 14.57
C MET A 315 17.05 -16.07 13.98
N LEU A 316 18.04 -16.94 14.23
CA LEU A 316 17.99 -18.36 13.87
C LEU A 316 17.06 -19.18 14.79
N GLY A 317 16.51 -18.59 15.85
CA GLY A 317 15.70 -19.28 16.84
C GLY A 317 16.49 -20.14 17.82
N GLU A 318 17.82 -19.99 17.88
CA GLU A 318 18.67 -20.70 18.84
C GLU A 318 18.54 -20.12 20.26
N LEU A 319 18.14 -18.85 20.36
CA LEU A 319 17.93 -18.15 21.63
C LEU A 319 16.54 -17.52 21.68
N GLU A 320 15.82 -17.80 22.77
CA GLU A 320 14.61 -17.08 23.14
C GLU A 320 14.90 -15.58 23.36
N PHE A 321 13.96 -14.72 23.00
CA PHE A 321 14.15 -13.26 23.01
C PHE A 321 14.64 -12.73 24.36
N ASP A 322 14.01 -13.16 25.46
CA ASP A 322 14.38 -12.75 26.82
C ASP A 322 15.82 -13.14 27.17
N SER A 323 16.25 -14.33 26.76
CA SER A 323 17.61 -14.82 26.98
C SER A 323 18.61 -14.02 26.14
N ALA A 324 18.32 -13.81 24.86
CA ALA A 324 19.14 -13.01 23.97
C ALA A 324 19.24 -11.55 24.43
N PHE A 325 18.17 -10.96 24.95
CA PHE A 325 18.19 -9.61 25.52
C PHE A 325 19.07 -9.56 26.77
N ARG A 326 18.90 -10.48 27.72
CA ARG A 326 19.76 -10.54 28.93
C ARG A 326 21.23 -10.76 28.59
N GLU A 327 21.54 -11.62 27.62
CA GLU A 327 22.92 -11.81 27.16
C GLU A 327 23.52 -10.53 26.59
N ARG A 328 22.77 -9.80 25.74
CA ARG A 328 23.25 -8.52 25.20
C ARG A 328 23.42 -7.46 26.29
N VAL A 329 22.52 -7.36 27.25
CA VAL A 329 22.64 -6.41 28.37
C VAL A 329 23.85 -6.74 29.26
N LYS A 330 24.14 -8.02 29.50
CA LYS A 330 25.35 -8.44 30.23
C LYS A 330 26.64 -7.96 29.57
N LEU A 331 26.68 -7.84 28.24
CA LEU A 331 27.84 -7.28 27.54
C LEU A 331 28.09 -5.80 27.85
N LEU A 332 27.07 -5.08 28.33
CA LEU A 332 27.16 -3.66 28.67
C LEU A 332 27.65 -3.43 30.10
N THR A 333 28.00 -4.49 30.84
CA THR A 333 28.46 -4.40 32.24
C THR A 333 29.69 -3.51 32.35
N GLY A 334 29.67 -2.59 33.32
CA GLY A 334 30.77 -1.68 33.59
C GLY A 334 30.75 -0.42 32.72
N LEU A 335 29.89 -0.30 31.71
CA LEU A 335 29.76 0.94 30.94
C LEU A 335 29.08 2.05 31.76
N PRO A 336 29.38 3.33 31.49
CA PRO A 336 28.75 4.44 32.22
C PRO A 336 27.24 4.48 31.95
N GLY A 337 26.43 4.73 32.98
CA GLY A 337 24.97 4.85 32.84
C GLY A 337 24.53 6.03 31.96
N THR A 338 25.43 6.99 31.73
CA THR A 338 25.20 8.14 30.83
C THR A 338 25.28 7.79 29.35
N LEU A 339 25.68 6.56 29.00
CA LEU A 339 25.84 6.09 27.61
C LEU A 339 24.61 6.35 26.74
N PHE A 340 23.40 6.22 27.29
CA PHE A 340 22.17 6.49 26.55
C PHE A 340 22.02 7.97 26.14
N ASN A 341 22.69 8.89 26.84
CA ASN A 341 22.69 10.31 26.48
C ASN A 341 23.48 10.56 25.19
N ASP A 342 24.52 9.76 24.97
CA ASP A 342 25.40 9.89 23.80
C ASP A 342 24.69 9.45 22.51
N LEU A 343 23.64 8.62 22.63
CA LEU A 343 22.82 8.18 21.49
C LEU A 343 21.78 9.21 21.06
N ARG A 344 21.30 10.04 21.99
CA ARG A 344 20.23 11.03 21.74
C ARG A 344 20.47 11.90 20.50
N PRO A 345 21.67 12.48 20.26
CA PRO A 345 21.91 13.31 19.08
C PRO A 345 22.04 12.53 17.76
N VAL A 346 22.18 11.19 17.82
CA VAL A 346 22.35 10.32 16.63
C VAL A 346 21.04 9.63 16.24
N LEU A 347 20.03 9.65 17.12
CA LEU A 347 18.73 9.07 16.84
C LEU A 347 17.96 9.90 15.82
N ASP A 348 17.56 9.24 14.72
CA ASP A 348 16.72 9.85 13.71
C ASP A 348 15.27 9.37 13.88
N VAL A 349 14.38 10.33 14.10
CA VAL A 349 12.94 10.07 14.15
C VAL A 349 12.45 9.76 12.74
N THR A 350 11.71 8.65 12.60
CA THR A 350 11.13 8.22 11.33
C THR A 350 10.32 9.36 10.72
N ASN A 351 10.48 9.56 9.40
CA ASN A 351 9.77 10.60 8.68
C ASN A 351 8.24 10.45 8.87
N GLY A 352 7.56 11.58 9.07
CA GLY A 352 6.13 11.59 9.34
C GLY A 352 5.69 11.37 10.80
N VAL A 353 6.56 10.87 11.70
CA VAL A 353 6.18 10.62 13.11
C VAL A 353 5.75 11.90 13.83
N ARG A 354 6.55 12.97 13.75
CA ARG A 354 6.25 14.24 14.44
C ARG A 354 4.90 14.84 14.00
N PRO A 355 4.61 15.01 12.68
CA PRO A 355 3.29 15.48 12.26
C PRO A 355 2.16 14.48 12.60
N LEU A 356 2.41 13.16 12.51
CA LEU A 356 1.42 12.15 12.89
C LEU A 356 1.00 12.31 14.36
N LEU A 357 1.96 12.37 15.29
CA LEU A 357 1.67 12.50 16.72
C LEU A 357 0.97 13.82 17.04
N ARG A 358 1.30 14.91 16.34
CA ARG A 358 0.58 16.18 16.45
C ARG A 358 -0.88 16.03 16.03
N ALA A 359 -1.14 15.38 14.89
CA ALA A 359 -2.49 15.13 14.40
C ALA A 359 -3.29 14.24 15.38
N LEU A 360 -2.70 13.13 15.84
CA LEU A 360 -3.32 12.23 16.82
C LEU A 360 -3.67 12.95 18.12
N LYS A 361 -2.76 13.79 18.63
CA LYS A 361 -3.00 14.59 19.84
C LYS A 361 -4.17 15.56 19.67
N ARG A 362 -4.31 16.21 18.51
CA ARG A 362 -5.46 17.09 18.22
C ARG A 362 -6.77 16.36 18.10
N LEU A 363 -6.73 15.12 17.58
CA LEU A 363 -7.88 14.22 17.54
C LEU A 363 -8.23 13.65 18.93
N GLY A 364 -7.45 13.96 19.98
CA GLY A 364 -7.67 13.45 21.33
C GLY A 364 -7.29 11.97 21.50
N VAL A 365 -6.49 11.43 20.59
CA VAL A 365 -6.04 10.04 20.58
C VAL A 365 -4.88 9.87 21.55
N LYS A 366 -4.97 8.87 22.42
CA LYS A 366 -3.87 8.49 23.32
C LYS A 366 -2.76 7.80 22.55
N THR A 367 -1.52 8.07 22.94
CA THR A 367 -0.35 7.55 22.23
C THR A 367 0.61 6.87 23.20
N ALA A 368 1.11 5.70 22.81
CA ALA A 368 2.01 4.91 23.63
C ALA A 368 3.19 4.37 22.80
N VAL A 369 4.36 4.26 23.42
CA VAL A 369 5.49 3.50 22.87
C VAL A 369 5.79 2.29 23.75
N LEU A 370 5.85 1.10 23.14
CA LEU A 370 6.20 -0.16 23.80
C LEU A 370 7.44 -0.74 23.11
N SER A 371 8.60 -0.59 23.74
CA SER A 371 9.89 -0.97 23.16
C SER A 371 10.51 -2.16 23.88
N GLY A 372 11.15 -3.05 23.11
CA GLY A 372 12.04 -4.07 23.65
C GLY A 372 13.43 -3.53 24.02
N GLY A 373 13.68 -2.24 23.80
CA GLY A 373 14.92 -1.54 24.10
C GLY A 373 14.99 -1.05 25.55
N PHE A 374 15.57 0.13 25.76
CA PHE A 374 15.99 0.63 27.07
C PHE A 374 15.15 1.81 27.56
N LEU A 375 14.57 1.69 28.75
CA LEU A 375 13.67 2.69 29.36
C LEU A 375 14.23 4.12 29.42
N PRO A 376 15.51 4.38 29.77
CA PRO A 376 16.05 5.74 29.80
C PRO A 376 15.96 6.45 28.44
N LEU A 377 16.19 5.71 27.34
CA LEU A 377 16.16 6.26 25.98
C LEU A 377 14.72 6.38 25.47
N THR A 378 13.90 5.34 25.68
CA THR A 378 12.49 5.34 25.29
C THR A 378 11.72 6.45 26.01
N SER A 379 11.97 6.67 27.31
CA SER A 379 11.29 7.72 28.09
C SER A 379 11.69 9.12 27.63
N TRP A 380 12.97 9.32 27.29
CA TRP A 380 13.43 10.58 26.71
C TRP A 380 12.75 10.84 25.36
N LEU A 381 12.77 9.86 24.45
CA LEU A 381 12.15 9.98 23.12
C LEU A 381 10.64 10.24 23.24
N ALA A 382 9.95 9.55 24.15
CA ALA A 382 8.55 9.77 24.43
C ALA A 382 8.26 11.19 24.91
N GLY A 383 9.11 11.76 25.77
CA GLY A 383 9.03 13.16 26.19
C GLY A 383 9.22 14.14 25.03
N GLU A 384 10.23 13.92 24.18
CA GLU A 384 10.51 14.74 22.99
C GLU A 384 9.37 14.71 21.96
N LEU A 385 8.72 13.56 21.83
CA LEU A 385 7.61 13.34 20.90
C LEU A 385 6.23 13.69 21.51
N GLY A 386 6.15 13.85 22.82
CA GLY A 386 4.92 14.17 23.54
C GLY A 386 3.93 13.00 23.64
N LEU A 387 4.44 11.76 23.73
CA LEU A 387 3.64 10.54 23.93
C LEU A 387 3.05 10.50 25.36
N ASP A 388 1.86 9.89 25.51
CA ASP A 388 1.21 9.76 26.83
C ASP A 388 1.83 8.64 27.68
N TYR A 389 2.31 7.57 27.03
CA TYR A 389 2.81 6.36 27.68
C TYR A 389 4.14 5.90 27.07
N ALA A 390 5.05 5.44 27.92
CA ALA A 390 6.31 4.84 27.51
C ALA A 390 6.65 3.64 28.40
N HIS A 391 6.85 2.48 27.78
CA HIS A 391 7.29 1.26 28.46
C HIS A 391 8.43 0.61 27.68
N ALA A 392 9.49 0.25 28.40
CA ALA A 392 10.63 -0.50 27.88
C ALA A 392 11.38 -1.19 29.03
N ASN A 393 12.50 -1.86 28.73
CA ASN A 393 13.27 -2.57 29.74
C ASN A 393 14.11 -1.63 30.60
N GLU A 394 14.01 -1.77 31.92
CA GLU A 394 14.82 -0.99 32.86
C GLU A 394 16.14 -1.73 33.15
N VAL A 395 17.26 -1.12 32.78
CA VAL A 395 18.60 -1.62 33.13
C VAL A 395 19.04 -1.09 34.48
N VAL A 396 19.71 -1.94 35.27
CA VAL A 396 20.17 -1.59 36.61
C VAL A 396 21.51 -0.84 36.52
N ILE A 397 21.52 0.39 37.04
CA ILE A 397 22.72 1.20 37.25
C ILE A 397 23.10 1.09 38.73
N ASP A 398 24.36 0.78 39.01
CA ASP A 398 24.91 0.80 40.36
C ASP A 398 25.05 2.26 40.83
N GLU A 399 24.37 2.62 41.91
CA GLU A 399 24.36 3.97 42.47
C GLU A 399 25.74 4.40 43.00
N ALA A 400 26.57 3.47 43.45
CA ALA A 400 27.90 3.77 43.98
C ALA A 400 28.92 4.08 42.88
N THR A 401 28.82 3.40 41.74
CA THR A 401 29.78 3.53 40.63
C THR A 401 29.25 4.33 39.44
N GLY A 402 27.93 4.54 39.34
CA GLY A 402 27.26 5.16 38.19
C GLY A 402 27.34 4.32 36.91
N ARG A 403 27.62 3.02 37.02
CA ARG A 403 27.87 2.11 35.88
C ARG A 403 26.77 1.06 35.77
N LEU A 404 26.58 0.56 34.55
CA LEU A 404 25.64 -0.52 34.25
C LEU A 404 26.13 -1.83 34.89
N THR A 405 25.23 -2.52 35.59
CA THR A 405 25.53 -3.81 36.25
C THR A 405 25.40 -5.01 35.32
N GLY A 406 24.76 -4.83 34.16
CA GLY A 406 24.39 -5.92 33.24
C GLY A 406 23.09 -6.64 33.62
N GLU A 407 22.38 -6.18 34.65
CA GLU A 407 21.09 -6.72 35.07
C GLU A 407 19.90 -5.90 34.54
N VAL A 408 18.77 -6.56 34.32
CA VAL A 408 17.50 -5.96 33.89
C VAL A 408 16.48 -6.14 35.00
N LYS A 409 15.77 -5.07 35.38
CA LYS A 409 14.71 -5.14 36.40
C LYS A 409 13.40 -5.64 35.81
N GLY A 410 12.68 -6.41 36.62
CA GLY A 410 11.31 -6.81 36.33
C GLY A 410 11.18 -7.77 35.15
N ARG A 411 10.01 -7.75 34.52
CA ARG A 411 9.69 -8.58 33.35
C ARG A 411 10.13 -7.87 32.08
N ILE A 412 10.81 -8.60 31.21
CA ILE A 412 11.29 -8.07 29.93
C ILE A 412 10.08 -7.76 29.03
N VAL A 413 10.16 -6.63 28.34
CA VAL A 413 9.20 -6.17 27.35
C VAL A 413 9.43 -6.91 26.03
N GLY A 414 9.12 -8.21 26.04
CA GLY A 414 9.04 -9.07 24.84
C GLY A 414 7.66 -9.03 24.20
N ALA A 415 7.39 -9.97 23.29
CA ALA A 415 6.17 -9.97 22.47
C ALA A 415 4.88 -10.06 23.31
N GLU A 416 4.84 -10.98 24.28
CA GLU A 416 3.71 -11.18 25.17
C GLU A 416 3.51 -9.96 26.07
N ARG A 417 4.61 -9.38 26.56
CA ARG A 417 4.53 -8.22 27.45
C ARG A 417 4.06 -6.97 26.71
N LYS A 418 4.45 -6.77 25.45
CA LYS A 418 3.89 -5.69 24.61
C LYS A 418 2.38 -5.82 24.45
N ARG A 419 1.88 -7.04 24.17
CA ARG A 419 0.43 -7.32 24.10
C ARG A 419 -0.28 -7.01 25.41
N GLU A 420 0.25 -7.49 26.54
CA GLU A 420 -0.32 -7.22 27.86
C GLU A 420 -0.37 -5.73 28.17
N LEU A 421 0.73 -5.00 27.92
CA LEU A 421 0.81 -3.55 28.13
C LEU A 421 -0.21 -2.79 27.29
N LEU A 422 -0.41 -3.19 26.02
CA LEU A 422 -1.46 -2.61 25.17
C LEU A 422 -2.85 -2.77 25.81
N ILE A 423 -3.17 -3.98 26.29
CA ILE A 423 -4.45 -4.27 26.94
C ILE A 423 -4.58 -3.52 28.28
N GLU A 424 -3.51 -3.44 29.07
CA GLU A 424 -3.45 -2.68 30.33
C GLU A 424 -3.73 -1.19 30.11
N ILE A 425 -3.09 -0.58 29.10
CA ILE A 425 -3.29 0.84 28.75
C ILE A 425 -4.71 1.07 28.24
N ALA A 426 -5.20 0.21 27.33
CA ALA A 426 -6.56 0.30 26.82
C ALA A 426 -7.61 0.17 27.94
N GLY A 427 -7.43 -0.78 28.85
CA GLY A 427 -8.29 -0.97 30.02
C GLY A 427 -8.26 0.22 30.98
N LYS A 428 -7.07 0.79 31.23
CA LYS A 428 -6.90 1.98 32.08
C LYS A 428 -7.62 3.21 31.52
N GLU A 429 -7.61 3.39 30.20
CA GLU A 429 -8.26 4.51 29.51
C GLU A 429 -9.75 4.23 29.16
N GLY A 430 -10.26 3.03 29.45
CA GLY A 430 -11.62 2.63 29.07
C GLY A 430 -11.85 2.62 27.57
N ILE A 431 -10.83 2.19 26.81
CA ILE A 431 -10.85 2.13 25.35
C ILE A 431 -11.05 0.65 24.92
N PRO A 432 -12.09 0.34 24.12
CA PRO A 432 -12.25 -1.01 23.57
C PRO A 432 -11.14 -1.30 22.57
N LEU A 433 -10.69 -2.57 22.50
CA LEU A 433 -9.59 -2.99 21.62
C LEU A 433 -9.86 -2.69 20.14
N ASP A 434 -11.12 -2.69 19.71
CA ASP A 434 -11.54 -2.32 18.35
C ASP A 434 -11.16 -0.88 17.95
N GLN A 435 -10.93 0.00 18.93
CA GLN A 435 -10.48 1.39 18.75
C GLN A 435 -8.98 1.58 18.99
N VAL A 436 -8.24 0.49 19.20
CA VAL A 436 -6.80 0.49 19.39
C VAL A 436 -6.10 0.17 18.07
N VAL A 437 -5.07 0.95 17.74
CA VAL A 437 -4.18 0.71 16.61
C VAL A 437 -2.81 0.38 17.15
N ALA A 438 -2.19 -0.68 16.64
CA ALA A 438 -0.82 -1.07 16.97
C ALA A 438 0.03 -1.00 15.70
N VAL A 439 1.21 -0.38 15.81
CA VAL A 439 2.15 -0.19 14.70
C VAL A 439 3.50 -0.76 15.08
N GLY A 440 4.08 -1.61 14.23
CA GLY A 440 5.40 -2.19 14.43
C GLY A 440 5.97 -2.78 13.14
N ASP A 441 7.24 -3.16 13.16
CA ASP A 441 7.95 -3.74 12.02
C ASP A 441 8.40 -5.20 12.27
N GLY A 442 8.49 -5.58 13.55
CA GLY A 442 9.15 -6.81 13.97
C GLY A 442 8.20 -7.95 14.32
N ALA A 443 8.75 -9.17 14.38
CA ALA A 443 7.99 -10.36 14.77
C ALA A 443 7.58 -10.34 16.26
N ASN A 444 8.32 -9.59 17.08
CA ASN A 444 7.99 -9.27 18.47
C ASN A 444 6.68 -8.46 18.59
N ASP A 445 6.26 -7.74 17.55
CA ASP A 445 5.06 -6.91 17.59
C ASP A 445 3.80 -7.65 17.17
N LEU A 446 3.92 -8.84 16.57
CA LEU A 446 2.79 -9.58 16.01
C LEU A 446 1.68 -9.83 17.04
N LEU A 447 2.04 -10.21 18.28
CA LEU A 447 1.07 -10.43 19.35
C LEU A 447 0.37 -9.14 19.80
N MET A 448 1.08 -8.01 19.76
CA MET A 448 0.51 -6.69 20.05
C MET A 448 -0.43 -6.24 18.93
N MET A 449 -0.01 -6.45 17.68
CA MET A 449 -0.78 -6.11 16.48
C MET A 449 -2.06 -6.94 16.34
N ASP A 450 -2.01 -8.23 16.68
CA ASP A 450 -3.16 -9.14 16.68
C ASP A 450 -4.20 -8.77 17.73
N ALA A 451 -3.77 -8.28 18.90
CA ALA A 451 -4.68 -7.86 19.96
C ALA A 451 -5.37 -6.51 19.71
N ALA A 452 -4.84 -5.70 18.80
CA ALA A 452 -5.40 -4.41 18.45
C ALA A 452 -6.51 -4.55 17.39
N GLY A 453 -7.49 -3.65 17.39
CA GLY A 453 -8.52 -3.58 16.35
C GLY A 453 -7.95 -3.30 14.95
N LEU A 454 -6.76 -2.69 14.89
CA LEU A 454 -5.95 -2.59 13.68
C LEU A 454 -4.46 -2.74 14.00
N GLY A 455 -3.87 -3.86 13.58
CA GLY A 455 -2.41 -4.04 13.51
C GLY A 455 -1.84 -3.58 12.17
N VAL A 456 -0.87 -2.67 12.19
CA VAL A 456 -0.21 -2.10 11.00
C VAL A 456 1.26 -2.45 10.99
N ALA A 457 1.66 -3.22 9.98
CA ALA A 457 3.06 -3.50 9.67
C ALA A 457 3.68 -2.29 8.94
N TRP A 458 4.59 -1.57 9.59
CA TRP A 458 5.30 -0.43 9.01
C TRP A 458 6.65 -0.88 8.45
N ASN A 459 6.87 -0.74 7.13
CA ASN A 459 8.12 -1.15 6.46
C ASN A 459 8.68 -2.49 6.97
N ALA A 460 7.78 -3.42 7.31
CA ALA A 460 8.09 -4.54 8.16
C ALA A 460 8.77 -5.68 7.39
N LYS A 461 9.32 -6.66 8.10
CA LYS A 461 9.88 -7.87 7.46
C LYS A 461 8.75 -8.66 6.75
N PRO A 462 9.02 -9.41 5.66
CA PRO A 462 7.98 -10.10 4.89
C PRO A 462 7.05 -10.99 5.72
N ARG A 463 7.60 -11.73 6.70
CA ARG A 463 6.81 -12.55 7.63
C ARG A 463 5.81 -11.72 8.43
N VAL A 464 6.20 -10.53 8.86
CA VAL A 464 5.34 -9.64 9.66
C VAL A 464 4.25 -9.04 8.79
N GLN A 465 4.60 -8.62 7.56
CA GLN A 465 3.63 -8.10 6.61
C GLN A 465 2.54 -9.11 6.22
N MET A 466 2.86 -10.40 6.16
CA MET A 466 1.87 -11.45 5.86
C MET A 466 0.88 -11.70 7.00
N GLU A 467 1.29 -11.45 8.25
CA GLU A 467 0.46 -11.73 9.42
C GLU A 467 -0.33 -10.52 9.91
N ALA A 468 0.17 -9.29 9.67
CA ALA A 468 -0.49 -8.06 10.08
C ALA A 468 -1.81 -7.81 9.33
N SER A 469 -2.71 -7.06 9.97
CA SER A 469 -4.03 -6.72 9.40
C SER A 469 -3.95 -5.73 8.24
N ALA A 470 -2.97 -4.84 8.28
CA ALA A 470 -2.64 -3.90 7.22
C ALA A 470 -1.12 -3.76 7.16
N ARG A 471 -0.62 -3.39 5.99
CA ARG A 471 0.79 -3.07 5.78
C ARG A 471 0.89 -1.69 5.15
N LEU A 472 1.91 -0.96 5.56
CA LEU A 472 2.21 0.38 5.09
C LEU A 472 3.69 0.40 4.75
N ASN A 473 3.99 0.27 3.46
CA ASN A 473 5.34 0.43 2.93
C ASN A 473 5.45 1.79 2.24
N GLY A 474 6.37 2.63 2.71
CA GLY A 474 6.55 3.96 2.16
C GLY A 474 7.51 4.83 2.96
N ASP A 475 7.56 6.10 2.58
CA ASP A 475 8.58 7.03 3.10
C ASP A 475 8.15 7.78 4.36
N SER A 476 6.85 7.81 4.69
CA SER A 476 6.33 8.63 5.79
C SER A 476 5.28 7.88 6.61
N LEU A 477 5.48 7.80 7.92
CA LEU A 477 4.51 7.21 8.85
C LEU A 477 3.23 8.05 8.97
N LEU A 478 3.24 9.29 8.47
CA LEU A 478 2.04 10.13 8.36
C LEU A 478 0.94 9.46 7.53
N ASP A 479 1.32 8.58 6.59
CA ASP A 479 0.41 7.87 5.71
C ASP A 479 -0.55 6.92 6.47
N LEU A 480 -0.28 6.67 7.76
CA LEU A 480 -1.20 6.00 8.68
C LEU A 480 -2.56 6.71 8.78
N LEU A 481 -2.60 8.05 8.67
CA LEU A 481 -3.85 8.82 8.74
C LEU A 481 -4.81 8.51 7.58
N TYR A 482 -4.30 8.12 6.41
CA TYR A 482 -5.16 7.70 5.30
C TYR A 482 -5.91 6.40 5.61
N LEU A 483 -5.39 5.51 6.48
CA LEU A 483 -6.13 4.31 6.92
C LEU A 483 -7.38 4.66 7.74
N PHE A 484 -7.37 5.83 8.39
CA PHE A 484 -8.51 6.40 9.10
C PHE A 484 -9.46 7.16 8.15
N GLY A 485 -9.09 7.28 6.88
CA GLY A 485 -9.92 7.86 5.82
C GLY A 485 -9.82 9.38 5.72
N PHE A 486 -8.77 9.99 6.29
CA PHE A 486 -8.46 11.40 6.08
C PHE A 486 -7.87 11.62 4.69
N ASN A 487 -8.08 12.79 4.08
CA ASN A 487 -7.40 13.22 2.85
C ASN A 487 -6.27 14.24 3.14
N ASP A 488 -5.49 14.59 2.11
CA ASP A 488 -4.37 15.56 2.21
C ASP A 488 -4.76 16.90 2.86
N GLU A 489 -5.94 17.43 2.56
CA GLU A 489 -6.42 18.70 3.09
C GLU A 489 -6.73 18.59 4.59
N GLU A 490 -7.45 17.54 4.99
CA GLU A 490 -7.78 17.26 6.39
C GLU A 490 -6.50 17.00 7.21
N ILE A 491 -5.55 16.25 6.65
CA ILE A 491 -4.24 16.03 7.29
C ILE A 491 -3.49 17.36 7.43
N SER A 492 -3.51 18.21 6.39
CA SER A 492 -2.89 19.54 6.44
C SER A 492 -3.47 20.41 7.56
N GLN A 493 -4.80 20.39 7.75
CA GLN A 493 -5.47 21.08 8.85
C GLN A 493 -5.10 20.48 10.23
N LEU A 494 -4.92 19.16 10.32
CA LEU A 494 -4.50 18.50 11.56
C LEU A 494 -3.03 18.78 11.94
N ILE A 495 -2.15 19.09 10.99
CA ILE A 495 -0.73 19.33 11.28
C ILE A 495 -0.37 20.80 11.47
N GLN A 496 -1.14 21.74 10.92
CA GLN A 496 -0.95 23.21 11.05
C GLN A 496 -1.20 23.70 12.46
#